data_AF-A0A853PVY8-F1
#
_entry.id   AF-A0A853PVY8-F1
#
_cell.length_a   1.000
_cell.length_b   1.000
_cell.length_c   1.000
_cell.angle_alpha   90.00
_cell.angle_beta   90.00
_cell.angle_gamma   90.00
#
_symmetry.space_group_name_H-M   'P 1'
#
loop_
_entity.id
_entity.type
_entity.pdbx_description
1 polymer ?
#
loop_
_entity_poly.entity_id
_entity_poly.type
_entity_poly.pdbx_seq_one_letter_code
_entity_poly.pdbx_strand_id
1 'polypeptide(L)' 'MAKKLADECKVPLYTFNNWRSGLVKVPELAKDKIEEVINTKIFDR' A
#
# COMPACT_ATOMS: atom_id res chain seq x y z
N MET A 1 0.56 -6.48 9.76
CA MET A 1 1.16 -5.46 8.86
C MET A 1 0.14 -4.92 7.85
N ALA A 2 -0.49 -5.77 7.03
CA ALA A 2 -1.47 -5.37 6.02
C ALA A 2 -2.67 -4.56 6.59
N LYS A 3 -3.21 -4.93 7.76
CA LYS A 3 -4.32 -4.19 8.40
C LYS A 3 -3.96 -2.76 8.78
N LYS A 4 -2.73 -2.54 9.28
CA LYS A 4 -2.24 -1.23 9.72
C LYS A 4 -1.96 -0.33 8.52
N LEU A 5 -1.35 -0.88 7.47
CA LEU A 5 -1.15 -0.17 6.21
C LEU A 5 -2.47 0.17 5.51
N ALA A 6 -3.43 -0.75 5.51
CA ALA A 6 -4.77 -0.51 4.95
C ALA A 6 -5.48 0.65 5.67
N ASP A 7 -5.41 0.68 7.00
CA ASP A 7 -5.99 1.75 7.83
C ASP A 7 -5.30 3.11 7.58
N GLU A 8 -3.97 3.14 7.64
CA GLU A 8 -3.15 4.35 7.41
C GLU A 8 -3.29 4.91 5.99
N CYS A 9 -3.35 4.03 4.99
CA CYS A 9 -3.55 4.41 3.59
C CYS A 9 -5.03 4.65 3.26
N LYS A 10 -5.93 4.52 4.25
CA LYS A 10 -7.39 4.62 4.11
C LYS A 10 -7.94 3.78 2.95
N VAL A 11 -7.34 2.62 2.74
CA VAL A 11 -7.73 1.69 1.67
C VAL A 11 -8.38 0.45 2.26
N PRO A 12 -9.41 -0.09 1.59
CA PRO A 12 -9.98 -1.36 2.01
C PRO A 12 -8.92 -2.47 2.02
N LEU A 13 -9.04 -3.39 2.98
CA LEU A 13 -8.16 -4.56 3.09
C LEU A 13 -8.13 -5.41 1.82
N TYR A 14 -9.25 -5.53 1.11
CA TYR A 14 -9.32 -6.27 -0.15
C TYR A 14 -8.49 -5.57 -1.24
N THR A 15 -8.51 -4.23 -1.28
CA THR A 15 -7.71 -3.42 -2.20
C THR A 15 -6.23 -3.62 -1.92
N PHE A 16 -5.83 -3.56 -0.65
CA PHE A 16 -4.45 -3.82 -0.25
C PHE A 16 -4.01 -5.26 -0.60
N ASN A 17 -4.88 -6.24 -0.42
CA ASN A 17 -4.60 -7.62 -0.83
C ASN A 17 -4.46 -7.76 -2.35
N ASN A 18 -5.29 -7.06 -3.14
CA ASN A 18 -5.17 -7.04 -4.60
C ASN A 18 -3.85 -6.41 -5.06
N TRP A 19 -3.43 -5.33 -4.41
CA TRP A 19 -2.11 -4.71 -4.61
C TRP A 19 -0.98 -5.67 -4.28
N ARG A 20 -1.05 -6.33 -3.12
CA ARG A 20 -0.05 -7.30 -2.67
C ARG A 20 0.03 -8.52 -3.58
N SER A 21 -1.08 -8.95 -4.14
CA SER A 21 -1.15 -10.05 -5.13
C SER A 21 -0.83 -9.60 -6.56
N GLY A 22 -0.56 -8.31 -6.80
CA GLY A 22 -0.27 -7.79 -8.15
C GLY A 22 -1.47 -7.74 -9.09
N LEU A 23 -2.69 -7.96 -8.59
CA LEU A 23 -3.92 -7.94 -9.38
C LEU A 23 -4.33 -6.51 -9.77
N VAL A 24 -3.92 -5.52 -8.98
CA VAL A 24 -4.27 -4.10 -9.18
C VAL A 24 -3.03 -3.25 -8.92
N LYS A 25 -2.83 -2.20 -9.73
CA LYS A 25 -1.76 -1.22 -9.50
C LYS A 25 -2.03 -0.39 -8.26
N VAL A 26 -1.00 -0.21 -7.43
CA VAL A 26 -1.02 0.74 -6.32
C VAL A 26 -0.98 2.16 -6.88
N PRO A 27 -1.94 3.04 -6.54
CA PRO A 27 -1.87 4.47 -6.87
C PRO A 27 -0.61 5.10 -6.29
N GLU A 28 0.02 6.03 -7.00
CA GLU A 28 1.22 6.73 -6.53
C GLU A 28 1.02 7.38 -5.15
N LEU A 29 -0.13 8.04 -4.93
CA LEU A 29 -0.46 8.63 -3.63
C LEU A 29 -0.43 7.63 -2.46
N ALA A 30 -0.84 6.38 -2.72
CA ALA A 30 -0.80 5.33 -1.70
C ALA A 30 0.59 4.71 -1.57
N LYS A 31 1.40 4.68 -2.63
CA LYS A 31 2.80 4.23 -2.57
C LYS A 31 3.60 5.11 -1.60
N ASP A 32 3.54 6.43 -1.77
CA ASP A 32 4.21 7.38 -0.85
C ASP A 32 3.78 7.17 0.60
N LYS A 33 2.46 7.03 0.83
CA LYS A 33 1.92 6.80 2.17
C LYS A 33 2.37 5.47 2.77
N ILE A 34 2.41 4.41 1.96
CA ILE A 34 2.94 3.12 2.38
C ILE A 34 4.41 3.30 2.77
N GLU A 35 5.25 3.82 1.89
CA GLU A 35 6.69 4.03 2.13
C GLU A 35 6.98 4.87 3.38
N GLU A 36 6.16 5.88 3.66
CA GLU A 36 6.19 6.67 4.90
C GLU A 36 5.95 5.80 6.15
N VAL A 37 4.91 4.95 6.13
CA VAL A 37 4.51 4.11 7.27
C VAL A 37 5.48 2.96 7.56
N ILE A 38 6.03 2.33 6.52
CA ILE A 38 7.06 1.27 6.64
C ILE A 38 8.48 1.84 6.72
N ASN A 39 8.65 3.15 6.52
CA ASN A 39 9.95 3.83 6.49
C ASN A 39 10.97 3.13 5.57
N THR A 40 10.47 2.63 4.44
CA THR A 40 11.25 1.80 3.52
C THR A 40 10.72 2.02 2.11
N LYS A 41 11.64 2.20 1.16
CA LYS A 41 11.28 2.30 -0.26
C LYS A 41 11.03 0.91 -0.81
N ILE A 42 9.78 0.62 -1.16
CA ILE A 42 9.38 -0.68 -1.75
C ILE A 42 9.05 -0.52 -3.22
N PHE A 43 8.56 0.65 -3.63
CA PHE A 43 8.12 0.85 -4.99
C PHE A 43 9.25 1.53 -5.78
N ASP A 44 9.91 0.76 -6.65
CA ASP A 44 10.78 1.33 -7.67
C ASP A 44 9.89 2.10 -8.65
N ARG A 45 10.23 3.37 -8.90
CA ARG A 45 9.38 4.35 -9.58
C ARG A 45 9.31 4.07 -11.09
#